data_AF-A0AAV8ZLS0-F1
#
_entry.id   AF-A0AAV8ZLS0-F1
#
_cell.length_a   1.000
_cell.length_b   1.000
_cell.length_c   1.000
_cell.angle_alpha   90.00
_cell.angle_beta   90.00
_cell.angle_gamma   90.00
#
_symmetry.space_group_name_H-M   'P 1'
#
loop_
_entity.id
_entity.type
_entity.pdbx_description
1 polymer ?
#
loop_
_entity_poly.entity_id
_entity_poly.type
_entity_poly.pdbx_seq_one_letter_code
_entity_poly.pdbx_strand_id
1 'polypeptide(L)'
;MQYLAAVAPSAPRGQALVTEQILEAAPLLEAFGNARTTRNDNSSRFGKYLEVYFKNGAIIGAKVTQYLLEKSRIVTQAPGERNYHVFYELLGG
;
A
#
# COMPACT_ATOMS: atom_id res chain seq x y z
N MET A 1 -7.31 5.98 5.35
CA MET A 1 -6.15 6.17 6.24
C MET A 1 -5.86 7.63 6.53
N GLN A 2 -5.76 8.51 5.52
CA GLN A 2 -5.48 9.95 5.73
C GLN A 2 -6.44 10.63 6.72
N TYR A 3 -7.75 10.34 6.64
CA TYR A 3 -8.72 10.88 7.61
C TYR A 3 -8.39 10.46 9.05
N LEU A 4 -8.14 9.16 9.29
CA LEU A 4 -7.82 8.64 10.63
C LEU A 4 -6.52 9.26 11.18
N ALA A 5 -5.53 9.47 10.32
CA ALA A 5 -4.29 10.15 10.68
C ALA A 5 -4.53 11.64 11.00
N ALA A 6 -5.43 12.31 10.29
CA ALA A 6 -5.72 13.74 10.49
C ALA A 6 -6.55 14.02 11.75
N VAL A 7 -7.46 13.11 12.13
CA VAL A 7 -8.34 13.28 13.30
C VAL A 7 -7.76 12.67 14.58
N ALA A 8 -6.69 11.89 14.48
CA ALA A 8 -6.01 11.36 15.66
C ALA A 8 -5.47 12.53 16.50
N PRO A 9 -5.62 12.49 17.85
CA PRO A 9 -5.09 13.51 18.72
C PRO A 9 -3.58 13.65 18.51
N SER A 10 -3.06 14.87 18.69
CA SER A 10 -1.64 15.19 18.51
C SER A 10 -0.80 14.23 19.36
N ALA A 11 -0.24 13.24 18.67
CA ALA A 11 0.45 12.16 19.33
C ALA A 11 1.85 12.65 19.77
N PRO A 12 2.42 12.13 20.87
CA PRO A 12 3.81 12.36 21.21
C PRO A 12 4.70 12.10 19.99
N ARG A 13 5.83 12.82 19.84
CA ARG A 13 6.70 12.78 18.64
C ARG A 13 6.91 11.39 18.03
N GLY A 14 7.10 10.35 18.86
CA GLY A 14 7.27 8.97 18.40
C GLY A 14 6.04 8.34 17.73
N GLN A 15 4.82 8.67 18.15
CA GLN A 15 3.58 8.16 17.55
C GLN A 15 3.20 8.91 16.26
N ALA A 16 3.58 10.19 16.17
CA ALA A 16 3.44 10.96 14.92
C ALA A 16 4.29 10.33 13.79
N LEU A 17 5.54 9.96 14.11
CA LEU A 17 6.44 9.23 13.20
C LEU A 17 5.86 7.89 12.72
N VAL A 18 5.26 7.11 13.62
CA VAL A 18 4.62 5.83 13.24
C VAL A 18 3.47 6.06 12.26
N THR A 19 2.66 7.08 12.49
CA THR A 19 1.51 7.40 11.62
C THR A 19 2.00 7.80 10.22
N GLU A 20 3.02 8.65 10.15
CA GLU A 20 3.66 9.07 8.90
C GLU A 20 4.24 7.87 8.13
N GLN A 21 5.01 7.02 8.80
CA GLN A 21 5.58 5.80 8.20
C GLN A 21 4.50 4.88 7.62
N ILE A 22 3.35 4.72 8.30
CA ILE A 22 2.26 3.90 7.78
C ILE A 22 1.64 4.54 6.52
N LEU A 23 1.50 5.86 6.49
CA LEU A 23 0.98 6.58 5.33
C LEU A 23 1.94 6.50 4.13
N GLU A 24 3.24 6.62 4.36
CA GLU A 24 4.27 6.55 3.32
C GLU A 24 4.51 5.13 2.81
N ALA A 25 4.39 4.12 3.67
CA ALA A 25 4.55 2.72 3.27
C ALA A 25 3.42 2.25 2.33
N ALA A 26 2.24 2.87 2.37
CA ALA A 26 1.10 2.42 1.57
C ALA A 26 1.33 2.53 0.05
N PRO A 27 1.75 3.69 -0.51
CA PRO A 27 2.13 3.78 -1.93
C PRO A 27 3.20 2.78 -2.34
N LEU A 28 4.21 2.56 -1.48
CA LEU A 28 5.28 1.61 -1.74
C LEU A 28 4.72 0.19 -1.87
N LEU A 29 3.95 -0.28 -0.88
CA LEU A 29 3.34 -1.61 -0.90
C LEU A 29 2.35 -1.79 -2.05
N GLU A 30 1.66 -0.72 -2.45
CA GLU A 30 0.80 -0.73 -3.63
C GLU A 30 1.60 -0.91 -4.92
N ALA A 31 2.79 -0.32 -5.06
CA ALA A 31 3.61 -0.52 -6.26
C ALA A 31 4.03 -1.98 -6.47
N PHE A 32 4.19 -2.76 -5.40
CA PHE A 32 4.50 -4.20 -5.47
C PHE A 32 3.29 -5.08 -5.83
N GLY A 33 2.07 -4.59 -5.62
CA GLY A 33 0.85 -5.38 -5.77
C GLY A 33 -0.14 -4.85 -6.81
N ASN A 34 0.08 -3.65 -7.33
CA ASN A 34 -0.75 -3.01 -8.34
C ASN A 34 -0.06 -3.04 -9.71
N ALA A 35 -0.88 -3.18 -10.74
CA ALA A 35 -0.44 -3.18 -12.13
C ALA A 35 -1.47 -2.48 -13.02
N ARG A 36 -1.00 -2.03 -14.19
CA ARG A 36 -1.88 -1.53 -15.24
C ARG A 36 -2.55 -2.70 -15.97
N THR A 37 -3.86 -2.67 -15.98
CA THR A 37 -4.73 -3.53 -16.80
C THR A 37 -5.33 -2.71 -17.94
N THR A 38 -6.08 -3.35 -18.83
CA THR A 38 -6.75 -2.66 -19.94
C THR A 38 -7.82 -1.65 -19.50
N ARG A 39 -8.39 -1.80 -18.30
CA ARG A 39 -9.51 -0.96 -17.80
C ARG A 39 -9.15 -0.12 -16.57
N ASN A 40 -8.04 -0.43 -15.92
CA ASN A 40 -7.61 0.26 -14.70
C ASN A 40 -6.09 0.32 -14.67
N ASP A 41 -5.56 1.54 -14.66
CA ASP A 41 -4.13 1.81 -14.71
C ASP A 41 -3.40 1.49 -13.39
N ASN A 42 -4.13 1.39 -12.28
CA ASN A 42 -3.62 1.08 -10.94
C ASN A 42 -4.47 -0.01 -10.27
N SER A 43 -4.61 -1.16 -10.94
CA SER A 43 -5.43 -2.27 -10.45
C SER A 43 -4.67 -3.09 -9.41
N SER A 44 -5.21 -3.22 -8.19
CA SER A 44 -4.69 -4.18 -7.22
C SER A 44 -4.87 -5.61 -7.72
N ARG A 45 -3.80 -6.40 -7.65
CA ARG A 45 -3.75 -7.82 -8.04
C ARG A 45 -3.48 -8.72 -6.83
N PHE A 46 -3.89 -8.25 -5.65
CA PHE A 46 -3.81 -8.93 -4.38
C PHE A 46 -4.98 -8.48 -3.49
N GLY A 47 -5.39 -9.34 -2.56
CA GLY A 47 -6.25 -8.96 -1.44
C GLY A 47 -5.42 -8.29 -0.34
N LYS A 48 -5.92 -7.20 0.23
CA LYS A 48 -5.26 -6.45 1.31
C LYS A 48 -6.22 -6.30 2.49
N TYR A 49 -5.79 -6.72 3.67
CA TYR A 49 -6.45 -6.41 4.94
C TYR A 49 -5.54 -5.55 5.81
N LEU A 50 -6.00 -4.36 6.17
CA LEU A 50 -5.27 -3.40 6.99
C LEU A 50 -5.91 -3.33 8.37
N GLU A 51 -5.14 -3.67 9.40
CA GLU A 51 -5.48 -3.47 10.79
C GLU A 51 -4.79 -2.19 11.28
N VAL A 52 -5.52 -1.31 11.98
CA VAL A 52 -4.97 -0.10 12.59
C VAL A 52 -5.18 -0.20 14.10
N TYR A 53 -4.09 -0.07 14.86
CA TYR A 53 -4.10 -0.20 16.31
C TYR A 53 -4.12 1.19 16.96
N PHE A 54 -5.02 1.36 17.92
CA PHE A 54 -5.23 2.62 18.64
C PHE A 54 -4.96 2.48 20.14
N LYS A 55 -4.42 3.54 20.75
CA LYS A 55 -4.33 3.69 22.21
C LYS A 55 -4.61 5.14 22.57
N ASN A 56 -5.60 5.36 23.44
CA ASN A 56 -6.04 6.69 23.86
C ASN A 56 -6.38 7.62 22.66
N GLY A 57 -7.01 7.06 21.63
CA GLY A 57 -7.36 7.78 20.40
C GLY A 57 -6.21 7.97 19.40
N ALA A 58 -4.95 7.79 19.81
CA ALA A 58 -3.80 7.90 18.93
C ALA A 58 -3.52 6.57 18.18
N ILE A 59 -3.06 6.68 16.93
CA ILE A 59 -2.57 5.54 16.15
C ILE A 59 -1.21 5.12 16.73
N ILE A 60 -1.09 3.85 17.11
CA ILE A 60 0.14 3.28 17.68
C ILE A 60 0.81 2.24 16.78
N GLY A 61 0.14 1.87 15.68
CA GLY A 61 0.68 0.91 14.72
C GLY A 61 -0.36 0.47 13.72
N ALA A 62 0.09 -0.30 12.73
CA ALA A 62 -0.78 -0.97 11.78
C ALA A 62 -0.16 -2.30 11.36
N LYS A 63 -1.00 -3.21 10.89
CA LYS A 63 -0.58 -4.48 10.29
C LYS A 63 -1.28 -4.65 8.95
N VAL A 64 -0.50 -5.00 7.93
CA VAL A 64 -1.02 -5.36 6.61
C VAL A 64 -0.92 -6.87 6.46
N THR A 65 -2.04 -7.52 6.19
CA THR A 65 -2.09 -8.93 5.79
C THR A 65 -2.46 -8.99 4.31
N GLN A 66 -1.62 -9.67 3.53
CA GLN A 66 -1.77 -9.82 2.08
C GLN A 66 -2.32 -11.20 1.74
N TYR A 67 -3.14 -11.26 0.69
CA TYR A 67 -3.77 -12.48 0.21
C TYR A 67 -3.64 -12.59 -1.30
N LEU A 68 -3.38 -13.81 -1.78
CA LEU A 68 -3.57 -14.21 -3.19
C LEU A 68 -2.99 -13.21 -4.21
N LEU A 69 -1.71 -12.85 -4.06
CA LEU A 69 -1.01 -12.11 -5.11
C LEU A 69 -1.05 -12.90 -6.43
N GLU A 70 -1.40 -12.25 -7.53
CA GLU A 70 -1.36 -12.83 -8.88
C GLU A 70 0.10 -13.04 -9.32
N LYS A 71 0.72 -14.13 -8.84
CA LYS A 71 2.14 -14.42 -9.08
C LYS A 71 2.47 -14.62 -10.56
N SER A 72 1.53 -15.13 -11.36
CA SER A 72 1.71 -15.32 -12.81
C SER A 72 2.06 -14.03 -13.53
N ARG A 73 1.55 -12.88 -13.06
CA ARG A 73 1.81 -11.56 -13.64
C ARG A 73 3.29 -11.20 -13.70
N ILE A 74 4.12 -11.80 -12.86
CA ILE A 74 5.57 -11.56 -12.87
C ILE A 74 6.18 -11.99 -14.22
N VAL A 75 5.69 -13.09 -14.80
CA VAL A 75 6.28 -13.70 -16.01
C VAL A 75 5.39 -13.55 -17.25
N THR A 76 4.08 -13.35 -17.09
CA THR A 76 3.14 -13.25 -18.21
C THR A 76 2.09 -12.18 -17.97
N GLN A 77 1.76 -11.41 -19.01
CA GLN A 77 0.70 -10.40 -18.99
C GLN A 77 -0.18 -10.53 -20.24
N ALA A 78 -1.46 -10.21 -20.12
CA ALA A 78 -2.34 -10.15 -21.28
C ALA A 78 -1.96 -8.98 -22.20
N PRO A 79 -2.26 -9.05 -23.51
CA PRO A 79 -1.99 -7.96 -24.43
C PRO A 79 -2.57 -6.63 -23.93
N GLY A 80 -1.74 -5.58 -23.92
CA GLY A 80 -2.12 -4.24 -23.45
C GLY A 80 -2.04 -4.04 -21.93
N GLU A 81 -1.66 -5.07 -21.16
CA GLU A 81 -1.40 -4.96 -19.73
C GLU A 81 0.10 -4.82 -19.42
N ARG A 82 0.42 -4.40 -18.20
CA ARG A 82 1.79 -4.29 -17.70
C ARG A 82 2.03 -5.20 -16.49
N ASN A 83 3.30 -5.39 -16.17
CA ASN A 83 3.73 -6.00 -14.91
C ASN A 83 3.44 -5.05 -13.72
N TYR A 84 3.81 -5.46 -12.50
CA TYR A 84 3.70 -4.63 -11.31
C TYR A 84 4.50 -3.32 -11.44
N HIS A 85 3.95 -2.23 -10.91
CA HIS A 85 4.55 -0.90 -11.03
C HIS A 85 5.99 -0.86 -10.52
N VAL A 86 6.29 -1.59 -9.43
CA VAL A 86 7.63 -1.61 -8.83
C VAL A 86 8.74 -1.94 -9.82
N PHE A 87 8.51 -2.82 -10.80
CA PHE A 87 9.55 -3.14 -11.78
C PHE A 87 9.85 -1.99 -12.73
N TYR A 88 8.86 -1.13 -13.01
CA TYR A 88 9.05 0.04 -13.86
C TYR A 88 9.64 1.20 -13.06
N GLU A 89 9.19 1.43 -11.82
CA GLU A 89 9.77 2.48 -10.96
C GLU A 89 11.24 2.21 -10.65
N LEU A 90 11.60 0.96 -10.32
CA LEU A 90 12.99 0.58 -10.05
C LEU A 90 13.92 0.74 -11.26
N LEU A 91 13.41 0.56 -12.47
CA LEU A 91 14.20 0.63 -13.71
C LEU A 91 14.12 2.01 -14.38
N GLY A 92 13.09 2.79 -14.06
CA GLY A 92 12.79 4.09 -14.66
C GLY A 92 13.61 5.23 -14.06
N GLY A 93 13.91 5.16 -12.75
CA GLY A 93 14.64 6.20 -12.03
C GLY A 93 13.78 7.43 -11.75
#